data_AF-A0A2J0LP52-F1
#
_entry.id   AF-A0A2J0LP52-F1
#
_cell.length_a   1.000
_cell.length_b   1.000
_cell.length_c   1.000
_cell.angle_alpha   90.00
_cell.angle_beta   90.00
_cell.angle_gamma   90.00
#
_symmetry.space_group_name_H-M   'P 1'
#
loop_
_entity.id
_entity.type
_entity.pdbx_description
1 polymer ?
#
loop_
_entity_poly.entity_id
_entity_poly.type
_entity_poly.pdbx_seq_one_letter_code
_entity_poly.pdbx_strand_id
1 'polypeptide(L)'
;MKRIMTVVALTALVMFVFSGISYVVCGTCYAGEKTNVNGGQVDAAALVPINRTCPVMGGEISKDTEYYAVVNGEKIGFCCAGCVEAFNKDPKKYTDKVKAELAS
;
A
#
# COMPACT_ATOMS: atom_id res chain seq x y z
N MET A 1 42.68 -20.88 -36.95
CA MET A 1 42.97 -19.70 -36.11
C MET A 1 41.81 -18.70 -36.10
N LYS A 2 41.37 -18.17 -37.25
CA LYS A 2 40.27 -17.17 -37.31
C LYS A 2 38.91 -17.67 -36.80
N ARG A 3 38.56 -18.95 -37.04
CA ARG A 3 37.32 -19.58 -36.54
C ARG A 3 37.33 -19.92 -35.04
N ILE A 4 38.51 -20.13 -34.45
CA ILE A 4 38.67 -20.43 -33.02
C ILE A 4 38.52 -19.13 -32.22
N MET A 5 39.07 -18.02 -32.73
CA MET A 5 38.96 -16.70 -32.11
C MET A 5 37.52 -16.17 -32.09
N THR A 6 36.72 -16.46 -33.13
CA THR A 6 35.30 -16.10 -33.16
C THR A 6 34.43 -16.90 -32.20
N VAL A 7 34.76 -18.17 -31.92
CA VAL A 7 34.01 -19.01 -30.97
C VAL A 7 34.28 -18.59 -29.53
N VAL A 8 35.53 -18.25 -29.19
CA VAL A 8 35.89 -17.74 -27.85
C VAL A 8 35.26 -16.37 -27.57
N ALA A 9 35.16 -15.50 -28.58
CA ALA A 9 34.50 -14.20 -28.43
C ALA A 9 32.98 -14.33 -28.24
N LEU A 10 32.32 -15.27 -28.94
CA LEU A 10 30.88 -15.51 -28.81
C LEU A 10 30.52 -16.14 -27.46
N THR A 11 31.32 -17.09 -26.97
CA THR A 11 31.07 -17.70 -25.65
C THR A 11 31.31 -16.72 -24.50
N ALA A 12 32.31 -15.84 -24.61
CA ALA A 12 32.54 -14.78 -23.63
C ALA A 12 31.40 -13.75 -23.58
N LEU A 13 30.81 -13.39 -24.72
CA LEU A 13 29.68 -12.46 -24.79
C LEU A 13 28.42 -13.07 -24.16
N VAL A 14 28.15 -14.35 -24.38
CA VAL A 14 27.02 -15.06 -23.75
C VAL A 14 27.17 -15.12 -22.22
N MET A 15 28.37 -15.38 -21.69
CA MET A 15 28.60 -15.40 -20.24
C MET A 15 28.45 -14.03 -19.57
N PHE A 16 28.76 -12.94 -20.29
CA PHE A 16 28.58 -11.57 -19.80
C PHE A 16 27.09 -11.19 -19.70
N VAL A 17 26.27 -11.66 -20.66
CA VAL A 17 24.82 -11.39 -20.67
C VAL A 17 24.11 -12.22 -19.58
N PHE A 18 24.48 -13.48 -19.39
CA PHE A 18 23.88 -14.32 -18.33
C PHE A 18 24.23 -13.87 -16.91
N SER A 19 25.44 -13.35 -16.67
CA SER A 19 25.80 -12.77 -15.36
C SER A 19 25.14 -11.40 -15.12
N GLY A 20 24.85 -10.63 -16.17
CA GLY A 20 24.19 -9.32 -16.07
C GLY A 20 22.70 -9.40 -15.72
N ILE A 21 22.01 -10.48 -16.11
CA ILE A 21 20.57 -10.66 -15.87
C ILE A 21 20.27 -10.90 -14.38
N SER A 22 21.20 -11.51 -13.63
CA SER A 22 21.03 -11.70 -12.17
C SER A 22 21.11 -10.40 -11.37
N TYR A 23 21.79 -9.35 -11.86
CA TYR A 23 21.85 -8.06 -11.15
C TYR A 23 20.56 -7.23 -11.32
N VAL A 24 19.79 -7.43 -12.39
CA VAL A 24 18.55 -6.68 -12.65
C VAL A 24 17.39 -7.13 -11.76
N VAL A 25 17.44 -8.34 -11.19
CA VAL A 25 16.37 -8.87 -10.31
C VAL A 25 16.52 -8.46 -8.84
N CYS A 26 17.67 -7.92 -8.41
CA CYS A 26 17.87 -7.43 -7.03
C CYS A 26 17.72 -5.89 -6.90
N GLY A 27 17.50 -5.18 -8.01
CA GLY A 27 17.60 -3.72 -8.07
C GLY A 27 16.33 -2.90 -7.82
N THR A 28 15.19 -3.50 -7.45
CA THR A 28 13.95 -2.73 -7.19
C THR A 28 13.27 -3.02 -5.85
N CYS A 29 13.93 -3.71 -4.93
CA CYS A 29 13.51 -3.76 -3.54
C CYS A 29 14.51 -2.99 -2.66
N TYR A 30 14.07 -1.80 -2.20
CA TYR A 30 14.72 -0.87 -1.27
C TYR A 30 15.46 0.35 -1.84
N ALA A 31 14.70 1.39 -2.21
CA ALA A 31 14.68 2.67 -1.49
C ALA A 31 13.51 3.51 -2.04
N GLY A 32 12.55 3.87 -1.19
CA GLY A 32 11.30 4.49 -1.59
C GLY A 32 11.48 5.87 -2.23
N GLU A 33 11.13 5.96 -3.51
CA GLU A 33 10.77 7.21 -4.17
C GLU A 33 9.24 7.29 -4.26
N LYS A 34 8.72 8.47 -3.98
CA LYS A 34 7.31 8.71 -3.68
C LYS A 34 6.53 8.81 -4.99
N THR A 35 5.41 8.10 -5.03
CA THR A 35 4.22 8.34 -5.90
C THR A 35 4.37 8.18 -7.41
N ASN A 36 3.89 7.05 -7.95
CA ASN A 36 2.60 6.98 -8.65
C ASN A 36 2.41 5.57 -9.22
N VAL A 37 1.51 4.78 -8.62
CA VAL A 37 1.05 3.51 -9.19
C VAL A 37 -0.39 3.66 -9.66
N ASN A 38 -0.57 3.75 -10.98
CA ASN A 38 -1.83 3.41 -11.64
C ASN A 38 -2.00 1.89 -11.55
N GLY A 39 -2.42 1.41 -10.38
CA GLY A 39 -2.62 -0.01 -10.12
C GLY A 39 -2.57 -0.37 -8.64
N GLY A 40 -3.51 0.17 -7.84
CA GLY A 40 -3.96 -0.50 -6.63
C GLY A 40 -3.06 -0.39 -5.40
N GLN A 41 -2.69 0.81 -4.98
CA GLN A 41 -2.38 1.10 -3.57
C GLN A 41 -2.96 2.47 -3.23
N VAL A 42 -4.14 2.49 -2.59
CA VAL A 42 -4.71 3.75 -2.08
C VAL A 42 -3.88 4.19 -0.88
N ASP A 43 -3.12 5.25 -1.05
CA ASP A 43 -2.45 5.98 0.01
C ASP A 43 -3.50 6.41 1.04
N ALA A 44 -3.61 5.63 2.11
CA ALA A 44 -4.58 5.82 3.19
C ALA A 44 -4.51 7.22 3.83
N ALA A 45 -3.35 7.87 3.70
CA ALA A 45 -3.12 9.25 4.10
C ALA A 45 -3.91 10.26 3.24
N ALA A 46 -4.13 9.99 1.95
CA ALA A 46 -4.87 10.88 1.04
C ALA A 46 -6.38 10.65 1.04
N LEU A 47 -6.84 9.50 1.53
CA LEU A 47 -8.28 9.23 1.65
C LEU A 47 -8.90 10.12 2.74
N VAL A 48 -10.10 10.63 2.48
CA VAL A 48 -10.91 11.34 3.48
C VAL A 48 -11.75 10.31 4.25
N PRO A 49 -11.90 10.43 5.59
CA PRO A 49 -12.79 9.59 6.35
C PRO A 49 -14.21 9.63 5.79
N ILE A 50 -14.81 8.47 5.57
CA ILE A 50 -16.20 8.36 5.07
C ILE A 50 -17.20 8.86 6.12
N ASN A 51 -16.86 8.73 7.40
CA ASN A 51 -17.68 9.15 8.53
C ASN A 51 -17.21 10.50 9.11
N ARG A 52 -18.17 11.31 9.55
CA ARG A 52 -17.92 12.55 10.31
C ARG A 52 -17.98 12.37 11.82
N THR A 53 -18.60 11.28 12.26
CA THR A 53 -18.86 10.97 13.66
C THR A 53 -18.22 9.64 14.02
N CYS A 54 -17.64 9.55 15.21
CA CYS A 54 -16.94 8.37 15.67
C CYS A 54 -17.92 7.22 15.92
N PRO A 55 -17.77 6.06 15.26
CA PRO A 55 -18.73 4.96 15.40
C PRO A 55 -18.65 4.23 16.74
N VAL A 56 -17.61 4.51 17.53
CA VAL A 56 -17.39 3.92 18.86
C VAL A 56 -18.10 4.74 19.94
N MET A 57 -17.84 6.06 19.98
CA MET A 57 -18.30 6.94 21.07
C MET A 57 -19.13 8.14 20.64
N GLY A 58 -19.31 8.39 19.34
CA GLY A 58 -20.11 9.50 18.84
C GLY A 58 -19.40 10.87 18.81
N GLY A 59 -18.11 10.94 19.09
CA GLY A 59 -17.34 12.18 18.99
C GLY A 59 -17.17 12.67 17.55
N GLU A 60 -17.02 13.98 17.34
CA GLU A 60 -16.74 14.55 16.02
C GLU A 60 -15.34 14.16 15.52
N ILE A 61 -15.22 13.98 14.20
CA ILE A 61 -13.97 13.61 13.55
C ILE A 61 -13.58 14.68 12.52
N SER A 62 -12.33 15.12 12.59
CA SER A 62 -11.72 15.96 11.56
C SER A 62 -11.33 15.11 10.34
N LYS A 63 -11.43 15.71 9.14
CA LYS A 63 -11.04 15.06 7.88
C LYS A 63 -9.57 14.60 7.87
N ASP A 64 -8.73 15.31 8.62
CA ASP A 64 -7.30 15.08 8.74
C ASP A 64 -6.94 14.27 9.99
N THR A 65 -7.89 13.53 10.58
CA THR A 65 -7.61 12.70 11.76
C THR A 65 -6.49 11.69 11.47
N GLU A 66 -5.54 11.61 12.38
CA GLU A 66 -4.49 10.58 12.41
C GLU A 66 -5.03 9.24 12.92
N TYR A 67 -6.17 9.26 13.63
CA TYR A 67 -6.83 8.06 14.13
C TYR A 67 -7.79 7.55 13.05
N TYR A 68 -7.31 6.65 12.20
CA TYR A 68 -8.13 6.04 11.15
C TYR A 68 -7.78 4.57 10.91
N ALA A 69 -8.70 3.85 10.27
CA ALA A 69 -8.49 2.51 9.75
C ALA A 69 -9.05 2.43 8.32
N VAL A 70 -8.35 1.76 7.42
CA VAL A 70 -8.84 1.52 6.06
C VAL A 70 -9.43 0.11 5.99
N VAL A 71 -10.72 0.03 5.67
CA VAL A 71 -11.47 -1.23 5.58
C VAL A 71 -12.19 -1.28 4.24
N ASN A 72 -11.93 -2.32 3.46
CA ASN A 72 -12.46 -2.46 2.09
C ASN A 72 -12.15 -1.27 1.16
N GLY A 73 -11.01 -0.61 1.35
CA GLY A 73 -10.63 0.59 0.57
C GLY A 73 -11.27 1.89 1.05
N GLU A 74 -12.09 1.84 2.10
CA GLU A 74 -12.74 3.00 2.69
C GLU A 74 -12.04 3.41 3.99
N LYS A 75 -11.78 4.70 4.18
CA LYS A 75 -11.16 5.21 5.40
C LYS A 75 -12.24 5.49 6.45
N ILE A 76 -12.16 4.83 7.59
CA ILE A 76 -12.98 5.09 8.77
C ILE A 76 -12.15 5.89 9.75
N GLY A 77 -12.61 7.09 10.09
CA GLY A 77 -11.98 7.95 11.07
C GLY A 77 -12.47 7.67 12.49
N PHE A 78 -11.66 8.05 13.47
CA PHE A 78 -11.93 7.97 14.90
C PHE A 78 -11.54 9.27 15.60
N CYS A 79 -12.15 9.54 16.76
CA CYS A 79 -11.87 10.74 17.55
C CYS A 79 -10.65 10.58 18.48
N CYS A 80 -10.19 9.36 18.76
CA CYS A 80 -9.03 9.10 19.63
C CYS A 80 -8.42 7.71 19.39
N ALA A 81 -7.21 7.51 19.90
CA ALA A 81 -6.50 6.22 19.85
C ALA A 81 -7.29 5.06 20.49
N GLY A 82 -7.97 5.32 21.61
CA GLY A 82 -8.78 4.28 22.29
C GLY A 82 -9.95 3.78 21.42
N CYS A 83 -10.48 4.63 20.54
CA CYS A 83 -11.51 4.21 19.58
C CYS A 83 -10.93 3.32 18.48
N VAL A 84 -9.67 3.53 18.07
CA VAL A 84 -8.97 2.64 17.13
C VAL A 84 -8.78 1.25 17.75
N GLU A 85 -8.39 1.19 19.02
CA GLU A 85 -8.26 -0.09 19.74
C GLU A 85 -9.61 -0.81 19.87
N ALA A 86 -10.66 -0.08 20.23
CA ALA A 86 -12.02 -0.64 20.30
C ALA A 86 -12.49 -1.14 18.94
N PHE A 87 -12.18 -0.42 17.86
CA PHE A 87 -12.46 -0.83 16.50
C PHE A 87 -11.73 -2.11 16.11
N ASN A 88 -10.43 -2.22 16.44
CA ASN A 88 -9.63 -3.40 16.13
C ASN A 88 -10.13 -4.69 16.81
N LYS A 89 -10.85 -4.57 17.94
CA LYS A 89 -11.48 -5.73 18.60
C LYS A 89 -12.68 -6.28 17.83
N ASP A 90 -13.45 -5.41 17.18
CA ASP A 90 -14.65 -5.81 16.43
C ASP A 90 -14.91 -4.87 15.23
N PRO A 91 -14.05 -4.93 14.19
CA PRO A 91 -14.08 -3.97 13.09
C PRO A 91 -15.36 -4.09 12.26
N LYS A 92 -15.94 -5.30 12.18
CA LYS A 92 -17.16 -5.56 11.42
C LYS A 92 -18.35 -4.82 12.02
N LYS A 93 -18.54 -4.91 13.35
CA LYS A 93 -19.62 -4.23 14.08
C LYS A 93 -19.65 -2.72 13.84
N TYR A 94 -18.50 -2.06 13.82
CA TYR A 94 -18.44 -0.61 13.63
C TYR A 94 -18.47 -0.21 12.15
N THR A 95 -17.88 -1.01 11.26
CA THR A 95 -17.95 -0.77 9.82
C THR A 95 -19.38 -0.86 9.31
N ASP A 96 -20.16 -1.85 9.78
CA ASP A 96 -21.56 -2.01 9.39
C ASP A 96 -22.42 -0.82 9.83
N LYS A 97 -22.16 -0.25 11.03
CA LYS A 97 -22.81 0.98 11.49
C LYS A 97 -22.51 2.17 10.60
N VAL A 98 -21.23 2.40 10.29
CA VAL A 98 -20.80 3.51 9.43
C VAL A 98 -21.42 3.38 8.03
N LYS A 99 -21.44 2.18 7.45
CA LYS A 99 -22.06 1.93 6.15
C LYS A 99 -23.57 2.15 6.17
N ALA A 100 -24.26 1.72 7.22
CA ALA A 100 -25.68 1.96 7.38
C ALA A 100 -26.00 3.46 7.44
N GLU A 101 -25.21 4.25 8.19
CA GLU A 101 -25.37 5.71 8.27
C GLU A 101 -25.06 6.43 6.94
N LEU A 102 -24.20 5.85 6.09
CA LEU A 102 -23.86 6.41 4.77
C LEU A 102 -24.84 6.02 3.66
N ALA A 103 -25.54 4.90 3.83
CA ALA A 103 -26.57 4.43 2.90
C ALA A 103 -27.96 5.03 3.19
N SER A 104 -28.09 5.80 4.28
CA SER A 104 -29.30 6.48 4.72
C SER A 104 -29.33 7.92 4.22
#